data_AF-A0A2V9FJE3-F1
#
_entry.id   AF-A0A2V9FJE3-F1
#
_cell.length_a   1.000
_cell.length_b   1.000
_cell.length_c   1.000
_cell.angle_alpha   90.00
_cell.angle_beta   90.00
_cell.angle_gamma   90.00
#
_symmetry.space_group_name_H-M   'P 1'
#
loop_
_entity.id
_entity.type
_entity.pdbx_description
1 polymer ?
#
loop_
_entity_poly.entity_id
_entity_poly.type
_entity_poly.pdbx_seq_one_letter_code
_entity_poly.pdbx_strand_id
1 'polypeptide(L)'
;MSLLRNLSDGLRSLFRRQRVEGELHEELRRFLEMAAEEKMKEGMSRQDALRAVRLERGNLEVTKEIIRSAAWESFVETCWQDLRFALRTLGKSPGFTALAVLTLALGIGANTAVFTVVNGVLLRPMPFPEADRLFLVSLAPRGGPFEWQPGISDSDYLAFRDQDQVFENVASFTKGTTANLTGAGDPVQIPVAYVTTQFFLTLRTKPEIGRGFLAGEDEPGRDSVVLLSHEIWKERFGSDSGILGKRIRLDGVDRAVIGVMPPGFAFPGAKA
;
A
#
# COMPACT_ATOMS: atom_id res chain seq x y z
N MET A 1 4.60 7.52 23.32
CA MET A 1 5.57 8.54 22.88
C MET A 1 6.88 8.61 23.69
N SER A 2 7.01 7.90 24.83
CA SER A 2 8.24 7.88 25.65
C SER A 2 9.34 6.95 25.09
N LEU A 3 8.96 5.82 24.48
CA LEU A 3 9.90 4.82 23.96
C LEU A 3 10.82 5.32 22.82
N LEU A 4 10.30 6.13 21.89
CA LEU A 4 11.07 6.64 20.74
C LEU A 4 12.04 7.76 21.11
N ARG A 5 11.71 8.59 22.12
CA ARG A 5 12.62 9.63 22.66
C ARG A 5 13.76 9.00 23.45
N ASN A 6 13.46 7.98 24.26
CA ASN A 6 14.49 7.21 24.96
C ASN A 6 15.42 6.47 23.99
N LEU A 7 14.90 5.99 22.85
CA LEU A 7 15.73 5.39 21.80
C LEU A 7 16.66 6.40 21.12
N SER A 8 16.16 7.60 20.80
CA SER A 8 16.95 8.64 20.13
C SER A 8 18.00 9.29 21.04
N ASP A 9 17.69 9.44 22.33
CA ASP A 9 18.65 9.96 23.32
C ASP A 9 19.71 8.89 23.66
N GLY A 10 19.33 7.61 23.68
CA GLY A 10 20.26 6.47 23.81
C GLY A 10 21.18 6.25 22.59
N LEU A 11 20.69 6.52 21.37
CA LEU A 11 21.53 6.50 20.15
C LEU A 11 22.58 7.62 20.12
N ARG A 12 22.28 8.76 20.77
CA ARG A 12 23.23 9.86 20.96
C ARG A 12 24.24 9.58 22.09
N SER A 13 23.87 8.81 23.12
CA SER A 13 24.78 8.44 24.21
C SER A 13 25.91 7.51 23.72
N LEU A 14 25.61 6.62 22.76
CA LEU A 14 26.59 5.75 22.09
C LEU A 14 27.78 6.51 21.47
N PHE A 15 27.57 7.78 21.07
CA PHE A 15 28.63 8.63 20.50
C PHE A 15 29.30 9.57 21.52
N ARG A 16 28.82 9.63 22.77
CA ARG A 16 29.28 10.57 23.81
C ARG A 16 29.53 9.89 25.17
N ARG A 17 30.13 8.71 25.13
CA ARG A 17 30.54 7.89 26.29
C ARG A 17 31.22 8.71 27.41
N GLN A 18 32.19 9.57 27.07
CA GLN A 18 32.90 10.40 28.06
C GLN A 18 32.04 11.46 28.75
N ARG A 19 30.98 11.95 28.08
CA ARG A 19 30.16 13.04 28.60
C ARG A 19 29.11 12.53 29.58
N VAL A 20 28.51 11.37 29.27
CA VAL A 20 27.53 10.71 30.14
C VAL A 20 28.18 10.17 31.41
N GLU A 21 29.40 9.62 31.32
CA GLU A 21 30.18 9.23 32.50
C GLU A 21 30.53 10.43 33.40
N GLY A 22 30.84 11.58 32.79
CA GLY A 22 31.11 12.83 33.51
C GLY A 22 29.88 13.37 34.25
N GLU A 23 28.73 13.43 33.57
CA GLU A 23 27.47 13.94 34.13
C GLU A 23 26.98 13.06 35.30
N LEU A 24 27.03 11.73 35.17
CA LEU A 24 26.65 10.80 36.24
C LEU A 24 27.58 10.93 37.47
N HIS A 25 28.87 11.15 37.23
CA HIS A 25 29.83 11.32 38.34
C HIS A 25 29.61 12.63 39.09
N GLU A 26 29.23 13.68 38.36
CA GLU A 26 28.94 15.00 38.93
C GLU A 26 27.61 15.02 39.69
N GLU A 27 26.57 14.37 39.18
CA GLU A 27 25.30 14.19 39.88
C GLU A 27 25.46 13.42 41.21
N LEU A 28 26.21 12.31 41.19
CA LEU A 28 26.49 11.53 42.40
C LEU A 28 27.28 12.35 43.43
N ARG A 29 28.19 13.23 42.99
CA ARG A 29 28.97 14.11 43.87
C ARG A 29 28.10 15.20 44.49
N ARG A 30 27.24 15.86 43.71
CA ARG A 30 26.28 16.86 44.22
C ARG A 30 25.31 16.26 45.21
N PHE A 31 24.85 15.04 44.93
CA PHE A 31 23.96 14.32 45.83
C PHE A 31 24.61 14.03 47.18
N LEU A 32 25.89 13.64 47.18
CA LEU A 32 26.69 13.47 48.41
C LEU A 32 26.90 14.77 49.18
N GLU A 33 27.18 15.86 48.48
CA GLU A 33 27.39 17.17 49.10
C GLU A 33 26.11 17.70 49.75
N MET A 34 24.96 17.59 49.08
CA MET A 34 23.66 17.96 49.66
C MET A 34 23.33 17.14 50.91
N ALA A 35 23.51 15.81 50.85
CA ALA A 35 23.24 14.94 52.01
C ALA A 35 24.19 15.23 53.18
N ALA A 36 25.44 15.61 52.91
CA ALA A 36 26.39 16.00 53.93
C ALA A 36 26.06 17.39 54.52
N GLU A 37 25.64 18.36 53.70
CA GLU A 37 25.18 19.67 54.18
C GLU A 37 23.97 19.57 55.12
N GLU A 38 23.05 18.65 54.84
CA GLU A 38 21.88 18.43 55.69
C GLU A 38 22.27 17.88 57.07
N LYS A 39 23.19 16.91 57.12
CA LYS A 39 23.79 16.42 58.38
C LYS A 39 24.64 17.48 59.09
N MET A 40 25.25 18.39 58.35
CA MET A 40 25.96 19.54 58.93
C MET A 40 25.01 20.54 59.58
N LYS A 41 23.80 20.74 59.04
CA LYS A 41 22.75 21.57 59.67
C LYS A 41 22.26 20.99 61.00
N GLU A 42 22.37 19.67 61.17
CA GLU A 42 22.10 18.97 62.43
C GLU A 42 23.27 19.03 63.44
N GLY A 43 24.36 19.74 63.11
CA GLY A 43 25.46 20.03 64.03
C GLY A 43 26.71 19.17 63.86
N MET A 44 26.77 18.31 62.83
CA MET A 44 27.97 17.49 62.56
C MET A 44 29.07 18.27 61.83
N SER A 45 30.33 17.90 62.07
CA SER A 45 31.46 18.40 61.28
C SER A 45 31.39 17.85 59.84
N ARG A 46 31.94 18.60 58.87
CA ARG A 46 31.92 18.19 57.44
C ARG A 46 32.54 16.81 57.20
N GLN A 47 33.61 16.48 57.92
CA GLN A 47 34.26 15.17 57.80
C GLN A 47 33.39 14.05 58.36
N ASP A 48 32.73 14.29 59.48
CA ASP A 48 31.86 13.30 60.12
C ASP A 48 30.55 13.10 59.33
N ALA A 49 29.99 14.19 58.79
CA ALA A 49 28.81 14.17 57.92
C ALA A 49 29.06 13.34 56.64
N LEU A 50 30.18 13.57 55.95
CA LEU A 50 30.56 12.80 54.75
C LEU A 50 30.80 11.32 55.07
N ARG A 51 31.36 11.02 56.23
CA ARG A 51 31.61 9.64 56.68
C ARG A 51 30.30 8.94 57.06
N ALA A 52 29.40 9.62 57.75
CA ALA A 52 28.08 9.12 58.11
C ALA A 52 27.23 8.84 56.86
N VAL A 53 27.21 9.76 55.87
CA VAL A 53 26.49 9.57 54.60
C VAL A 53 27.03 8.36 53.82
N ARG A 54 28.34 8.15 53.80
CA ARG A 54 28.96 6.95 53.17
C ARG A 54 28.61 5.65 53.87
N LEU A 55 28.45 5.66 55.20
CA LEU A 55 28.05 4.50 55.98
C LEU A 55 26.55 4.18 55.82
N GLU A 56 25.69 5.21 55.77
CA GLU A 56 24.24 5.05 55.58
C GLU A 56 23.86 4.63 54.16
N ARG A 57 24.47 5.23 53.14
CA ARG A 57 24.05 5.04 51.73
C ARG A 57 24.79 3.92 51.01
N GLY A 58 25.73 3.25 51.67
CA GLY A 58 26.48 2.12 51.11
C GLY A 58 27.53 2.51 50.06
N ASN A 59 28.18 1.49 49.48
CA ASN A 59 29.26 1.69 48.52
C ASN A 59 28.70 2.14 47.16
N LEU A 60 28.77 3.45 46.90
CA LEU A 60 28.30 4.10 45.66
C LEU A 60 28.92 3.54 44.39
N GLU A 61 30.11 2.93 44.47
CA GLU A 61 30.71 2.23 43.33
C GLU A 61 29.85 1.06 42.85
N VAL A 62 29.14 0.39 43.77
CA VAL A 62 28.19 -0.69 43.42
C VAL A 62 26.98 -0.13 42.69
N THR A 63 26.45 1.02 43.13
CA THR A 63 25.33 1.69 42.43
C THR A 63 25.76 2.15 41.03
N LYS A 64 26.99 2.64 40.89
CA LYS A 64 27.60 3.02 39.61
C LYS A 64 27.77 1.81 38.69
N GLU A 65 28.18 0.67 39.24
CA GLU A 65 28.36 -0.59 38.52
C GLU A 65 27.02 -1.21 38.08
N ILE A 66 25.96 -1.11 38.91
CA ILE A 66 24.60 -1.54 38.56
C ILE A 66 24.04 -0.68 37.42
N ILE A 67 24.22 0.65 37.46
CA ILE A 67 23.78 1.54 36.38
C ILE A 67 24.60 1.31 35.10
N ARG A 68 25.90 1.00 35.24
CA ARG A 68 26.80 0.68 34.13
C ARG A 68 26.46 -0.65 33.45
N SER A 69 26.06 -1.67 34.22
CA SER A 69 25.62 -2.97 33.70
C SER A 69 24.19 -2.94 33.13
N ALA A 70 23.35 -2.03 33.63
CA ALA A 70 22.04 -1.71 33.04
C ALA A 70 22.14 -0.75 31.83
N ALA A 71 23.33 -0.32 31.43
CA ALA A 71 23.51 0.57 30.31
C ALA A 71 23.23 -0.15 28.98
N TRP A 72 22.39 0.46 28.14
CA TRP A 72 22.08 0.00 26.78
C TRP A 72 23.33 -0.29 25.92
N GLU A 73 24.45 0.34 26.24
CA GLU A 73 25.76 0.07 25.61
C GLU A 73 26.21 -1.39 25.79
N SER A 74 26.08 -1.94 27.00
CA SER A 74 26.39 -3.35 27.24
C SER A 74 25.45 -4.25 26.46
N PHE A 75 24.16 -3.90 26.38
CA PHE A 75 23.18 -4.68 25.63
C PHE A 75 23.49 -4.70 24.12
N VAL A 76 23.83 -3.55 23.53
CA VAL A 76 24.21 -3.45 22.11
C VAL A 76 25.51 -4.20 21.83
N GLU A 77 26.51 -4.07 22.69
CA GLU A 77 27.78 -4.75 22.54
C GLU A 77 27.62 -6.28 22.65
N THR A 78 26.81 -6.76 23.60
CA THR A 78 26.43 -8.18 23.72
C THR A 78 25.66 -8.64 22.48
N CYS A 79 24.63 -7.93 22.03
CA CYS A 79 23.89 -8.30 20.81
C CYS A 79 24.79 -8.34 19.56
N TRP A 80 25.75 -7.43 19.43
CA TRP A 80 26.68 -7.43 18.30
C TRP A 80 27.67 -8.60 18.37
N GLN A 81 28.20 -8.90 19.55
CA GLN A 81 29.04 -10.07 19.78
C GLN A 81 28.28 -11.36 19.47
N ASP A 82 27.04 -11.48 19.96
CA ASP A 82 26.16 -12.62 19.72
C ASP A 82 25.82 -12.77 18.24
N LEU A 83 25.51 -11.68 17.53
CA LEU A 83 25.24 -11.71 16.10
C LEU A 83 26.46 -12.17 15.30
N ARG A 84 27.65 -11.64 15.61
CA ARG A 84 28.91 -12.06 14.96
C ARG A 84 29.22 -13.53 15.25
N PHE A 85 28.99 -13.97 16.49
CA PHE A 85 29.17 -15.36 16.90
C PHE A 85 28.18 -16.28 16.17
N ALA A 86 26.91 -15.90 16.08
CA ALA A 86 25.86 -16.63 15.35
C ALA A 86 26.20 -16.75 13.86
N LEU A 87 26.58 -15.65 13.19
CA LEU A 87 26.99 -15.66 11.79
C LEU A 87 28.19 -16.58 11.54
N ARG A 88 29.20 -16.54 12.43
CA ARG A 88 30.37 -17.43 12.33
C ARG A 88 29.98 -18.89 12.55
N THR A 89 28.99 -19.16 13.40
CA THR A 89 28.48 -20.51 13.67
C THR A 89 27.68 -21.03 12.48
N LEU A 90 26.82 -20.21 11.88
CA LEU A 90 26.07 -20.53 10.65
C LEU A 90 27.02 -20.87 9.48
N GLY A 91 28.13 -20.13 9.36
CA GLY A 91 29.17 -20.41 8.37
C GLY A 91 29.96 -21.71 8.60
N LYS A 92 29.97 -22.24 9.84
CA LYS A 92 30.61 -23.53 10.17
C LYS A 92 29.71 -24.73 9.87
N SER A 93 28.39 -24.54 9.78
CA SER A 93 27.41 -25.60 9.52
C SER A 93 26.56 -25.30 8.26
N PRO A 94 27.19 -25.18 7.07
CA PRO A 94 26.53 -24.67 5.86
C PRO A 94 25.30 -25.49 5.43
N GLY A 95 25.29 -26.82 5.62
CA GLY A 95 24.15 -27.67 5.25
C GLY A 95 22.90 -27.42 6.10
N PHE A 96 23.06 -27.35 7.42
CA PHE A 96 21.95 -27.03 8.34
C PHE A 96 21.44 -25.62 8.11
N THR A 97 22.35 -24.65 7.98
CA THR A 97 22.01 -23.26 7.70
C THR A 97 21.24 -23.13 6.38
N ALA A 98 21.67 -23.80 5.31
CA ALA A 98 20.98 -23.77 4.03
C ALA A 98 19.55 -24.32 4.14
N LEU A 99 19.35 -25.44 4.82
CA LEU A 99 18.03 -26.03 5.02
C LEU A 99 17.11 -25.11 5.83
N ALA A 100 17.62 -24.52 6.91
CA ALA A 100 16.88 -23.59 7.75
C ALA A 100 16.47 -22.33 6.96
N VAL A 101 17.40 -21.75 6.21
CA VAL A 101 17.16 -20.57 5.36
C VAL A 101 16.13 -20.89 4.28
N LEU A 102 16.24 -22.02 3.58
CA LEU A 102 15.27 -22.44 2.57
C LEU A 102 13.87 -22.62 3.15
N THR A 103 13.76 -23.24 4.32
CA THR A 103 12.47 -23.46 4.99
C THR A 103 11.81 -22.14 5.37
N LEU A 104 12.57 -21.21 5.95
CA LEU A 104 12.11 -19.85 6.27
C LEU A 104 11.72 -19.07 5.00
N ALA A 105 12.58 -19.10 3.98
CA ALA A 105 12.33 -18.41 2.72
C ALA A 105 11.05 -18.92 2.04
N LEU A 106 10.83 -20.24 2.04
CA LEU A 106 9.64 -20.84 1.46
C LEU A 106 8.37 -20.45 2.24
N GLY A 107 8.40 -20.49 3.57
CA GLY A 107 7.25 -20.09 4.40
C GLY A 107 6.91 -18.61 4.25
N ILE A 108 7.91 -17.73 4.28
CA ILE A 108 7.74 -16.29 4.08
C ILE A 108 7.25 -16.01 2.65
N GLY A 109 7.89 -16.61 1.65
CA GLY A 109 7.57 -16.43 0.24
C GLY A 109 6.16 -16.90 -0.11
N ALA A 110 5.76 -18.09 0.35
CA ALA A 110 4.43 -18.63 0.11
C ALA A 110 3.33 -17.74 0.71
N ASN A 111 3.48 -17.34 1.98
CA ASN A 111 2.51 -16.46 2.64
C ASN A 111 2.43 -15.09 1.96
N THR A 112 3.58 -14.52 1.58
CA THR A 112 3.65 -13.25 0.86
C THR A 112 3.00 -13.35 -0.52
N ALA A 113 3.23 -14.44 -1.25
CA ALA A 113 2.65 -14.67 -2.57
C ALA A 113 1.12 -14.79 -2.50
N VAL A 114 0.60 -15.60 -1.58
CA VAL A 114 -0.84 -15.72 -1.35
C VAL A 114 -1.44 -14.37 -1.01
N PHE A 115 -0.86 -13.64 -0.04
CA PHE A 115 -1.37 -12.33 0.34
C PHE A 115 -1.29 -11.31 -0.81
N THR A 116 -0.27 -11.37 -1.65
CA THR A 116 -0.14 -10.49 -2.82
C THR A 116 -1.27 -10.73 -3.82
N VAL A 117 -1.60 -12.00 -4.09
CA VAL A 117 -2.72 -12.37 -4.97
C VAL A 117 -4.05 -11.96 -4.35
N VAL A 118 -4.27 -12.29 -3.07
CA VAL A 118 -5.48 -11.89 -2.34
C VAL A 118 -5.63 -10.37 -2.34
N ASN A 119 -4.58 -9.62 -2.07
CA ASN A 119 -4.64 -8.18 -2.08
C ASN A 119 -4.90 -7.61 -3.48
N GLY A 120 -4.24 -8.16 -4.52
CA GLY A 120 -4.42 -7.74 -5.90
C GLY A 120 -5.79 -8.06 -6.49
N VAL A 121 -6.42 -9.16 -6.05
CA VAL A 121 -7.68 -9.67 -6.61
C VAL A 121 -8.90 -9.34 -5.74
N LEU A 122 -8.80 -9.50 -4.40
CA LEU A 122 -9.92 -9.39 -3.47
C LEU A 122 -9.98 -8.05 -2.72
N LEU A 123 -8.85 -7.44 -2.38
CA LEU A 123 -8.82 -6.30 -1.45
C LEU A 123 -8.51 -4.95 -2.10
N ARG A 124 -7.97 -4.92 -3.31
CA ARG A 124 -7.74 -3.65 -4.01
C ARG A 124 -9.10 -3.03 -4.34
N PRO A 125 -9.47 -1.88 -3.74
CA PRO A 125 -10.75 -1.26 -4.02
C PRO A 125 -10.82 -0.96 -5.52
N MET A 126 -11.99 -1.21 -6.12
CA MET A 126 -12.20 -0.85 -7.52
C MET A 126 -11.85 0.64 -7.70
N PRO A 127 -11.09 1.01 -8.73
CA PRO A 127 -10.57 2.38 -8.91
C PRO A 127 -11.65 3.34 -9.42
N PHE A 128 -12.86 3.23 -8.88
CA PHE A 128 -14.01 4.07 -9.23
C PHE A 128 -14.45 4.87 -7.99
N PRO A 129 -14.86 6.14 -8.17
CA PRO A 129 -15.46 6.90 -7.09
C PRO A 129 -16.69 6.17 -6.53
N GLU A 130 -16.80 6.08 -5.20
CA GLU A 130 -17.91 5.39 -4.51
C GLU A 130 -18.10 3.93 -4.97
N ALA A 131 -16.99 3.20 -5.12
CA ALA A 131 -16.97 1.80 -5.49
C ALA A 131 -17.85 0.89 -4.59
N ASP A 132 -18.07 1.28 -3.33
CA ASP A 132 -18.94 0.60 -2.36
C ASP A 132 -20.44 0.67 -2.72
N ARG A 133 -20.82 1.58 -3.63
CA ARG A 133 -22.18 1.74 -4.16
C ARG A 133 -22.39 1.10 -5.53
N LEU A 134 -21.35 0.47 -6.09
CA LEU A 134 -21.42 -0.22 -7.38
C LEU A 134 -21.74 -1.70 -7.18
N PHE A 135 -22.80 -2.15 -7.84
CA PHE A 135 -23.23 -3.55 -7.82
C PHE A 135 -23.20 -4.13 -9.23
N LEU A 136 -22.60 -5.31 -9.38
CA LEU A 136 -22.70 -6.09 -10.60
C LEU A 136 -23.88 -7.05 -10.48
N VAL A 137 -24.91 -6.82 -11.29
CA VAL A 137 -26.05 -7.73 -11.39
C VAL A 137 -25.71 -8.81 -12.42
N SER A 138 -25.78 -10.07 -12.01
CA SER A 138 -25.59 -11.23 -12.89
C SER A 138 -26.64 -12.28 -12.58
N LEU A 139 -27.12 -12.99 -13.60
CA LEU A 139 -27.99 -14.14 -13.40
C LEU A 139 -27.17 -15.30 -12.81
N ALA A 140 -27.64 -15.85 -11.70
CA ALA A 140 -27.02 -17.03 -11.10
C ALA A 140 -27.23 -18.25 -12.04
N PRO A 141 -26.19 -19.06 -12.30
CA PRO A 141 -26.37 -20.30 -13.05
C PRO A 141 -27.31 -21.23 -12.29
N ARG A 142 -28.20 -21.93 -13.01
CA ARG A 142 -29.17 -22.84 -12.38
C ARG A 142 -28.54 -24.18 -11.97
N GLY A 143 -27.44 -24.62 -12.59
CA GLY A 143 -26.84 -25.94 -12.42
C GLY A 143 -25.48 -26.01 -11.73
N GLY A 144 -25.00 -24.92 -11.11
CA GLY A 144 -23.83 -24.94 -10.22
C GLY A 144 -22.74 -23.90 -10.53
N PRO A 145 -21.67 -23.83 -9.72
CA PRO A 145 -20.67 -22.77 -9.78
C PRO A 145 -19.77 -22.79 -11.04
N PHE A 146 -19.85 -23.85 -11.87
CA PHE A 146 -19.05 -24.02 -13.08
C PHE A 146 -19.87 -23.86 -14.38
N GLU A 147 -21.16 -23.58 -14.29
CA GLU A 147 -21.97 -23.29 -15.47
C GLU A 147 -21.74 -21.86 -15.96
N TRP A 148 -21.85 -21.69 -17.29
CA TRP A 148 -21.82 -20.38 -17.91
C TRP A 148 -22.96 -19.52 -17.35
N GLN A 149 -22.61 -18.41 -16.71
CA GLN A 149 -23.59 -17.41 -16.27
C GLN A 149 -24.31 -16.87 -17.52
N PRO A 150 -25.63 -17.07 -17.63
CA PRO A 150 -26.35 -16.47 -18.75
C PRO A 150 -26.21 -14.95 -18.65
N GLY A 151 -25.83 -14.32 -19.77
CA GLY A 151 -25.82 -12.87 -19.87
C GLY A 151 -27.22 -12.31 -19.64
N ILE A 152 -27.29 -11.07 -19.15
CA ILE A 152 -28.56 -10.33 -19.08
C ILE A 152 -28.97 -9.99 -20.52
N SER A 153 -30.20 -10.33 -20.91
CA SER A 153 -30.72 -9.96 -22.23
C SER A 153 -31.02 -8.46 -22.31
N ASP A 154 -31.06 -7.89 -23.51
CA ASP A 154 -31.41 -6.47 -23.68
C ASP A 154 -32.80 -6.15 -23.09
N SER A 155 -33.76 -7.08 -23.20
CA SER A 155 -35.08 -6.93 -22.57
C SER A 155 -35.03 -6.92 -21.05
N ASP A 156 -34.17 -7.76 -20.45
CA ASP A 156 -34.00 -7.77 -18.99
C ASP A 156 -33.33 -6.47 -18.53
N TYR A 157 -32.32 -5.99 -19.25
CA TYR A 157 -31.68 -4.69 -18.98
C TYR A 157 -32.69 -3.54 -19.04
N LEU A 158 -33.52 -3.48 -20.09
CA LEU A 158 -34.56 -2.46 -20.21
C LEU A 158 -35.56 -2.55 -19.07
N ALA A 159 -35.98 -3.76 -18.68
CA ALA A 159 -36.85 -3.96 -17.53
C ALA A 159 -36.22 -3.48 -16.22
N PHE A 160 -34.94 -3.80 -15.97
CA PHE A 160 -34.22 -3.30 -14.79
C PHE A 160 -34.09 -1.78 -14.80
N ARG A 161 -33.72 -1.19 -15.94
CA ARG A 161 -33.58 0.26 -16.08
C ARG A 161 -34.91 0.99 -15.86
N ASP A 162 -36.02 0.46 -16.37
CA ASP A 162 -37.31 1.13 -16.39
C ASP A 162 -38.16 0.86 -15.13
N GLN A 163 -37.93 -0.26 -14.43
CA GLN A 163 -38.73 -0.68 -13.26
C GLN A 163 -38.03 -0.51 -11.92
N ASP A 164 -36.70 -0.43 -11.89
CA ASP A 164 -35.96 -0.34 -10.63
C ASP A 164 -35.85 1.10 -10.13
N GLN A 165 -36.25 1.34 -8.88
CA GLN A 165 -36.09 2.64 -8.20
C GLN A 165 -34.98 2.64 -7.15
N VAL A 166 -34.29 1.51 -6.95
CA VAL A 166 -33.27 1.36 -5.91
C VAL A 166 -31.91 1.88 -6.40
N PHE A 167 -31.61 1.78 -7.69
CA PHE A 167 -30.35 2.23 -8.28
C PHE A 167 -30.47 3.63 -8.88
N GLU A 168 -29.45 4.46 -8.64
CA GLU A 168 -29.32 5.80 -9.20
C GLU A 168 -29.15 5.75 -10.73
N ASN A 169 -28.33 4.81 -11.22
CA ASN A 169 -28.08 4.58 -12.64
C ASN A 169 -27.93 3.08 -12.90
N VAL A 170 -28.54 2.59 -13.97
CA VAL A 170 -28.39 1.22 -14.46
C VAL A 170 -27.68 1.26 -15.80
N ALA A 171 -26.60 0.50 -15.93
CA ALA A 171 -25.84 0.38 -17.18
C ALA A 171 -25.55 -1.08 -17.50
N SER A 172 -25.45 -1.38 -18.78
CA SER A 172 -25.05 -2.70 -19.27
C SER A 172 -23.75 -2.58 -20.05
N PHE A 173 -22.96 -3.65 -20.04
CA PHE A 173 -21.74 -3.75 -20.81
C PHE A 173 -21.50 -5.18 -21.27
N THR A 174 -20.82 -5.32 -22.40
CA THR A 174 -20.26 -6.59 -22.88
C THR A 174 -18.75 -6.48 -22.91
N LYS A 175 -18.08 -7.42 -22.25
CA LYS A 175 -16.61 -7.54 -22.20
C LYS A 175 -16.14 -8.80 -22.92
N GLY A 176 -14.83 -8.89 -23.18
CA GLY A 176 -14.23 -10.05 -23.83
C GLY A 176 -14.38 -10.05 -25.35
N THR A 177 -14.81 -8.93 -25.93
CA THR A 177 -14.85 -8.73 -27.38
C THR A 177 -13.55 -8.10 -27.86
N THR A 178 -13.21 -8.36 -29.12
CA THR A 178 -12.10 -7.70 -29.80
C THR A 178 -12.60 -7.12 -31.11
N ALA A 179 -11.93 -6.08 -31.60
CA ALA A 179 -12.20 -5.49 -32.90
C ALA A 179 -10.89 -5.24 -33.65
N ASN A 180 -10.94 -5.34 -34.98
CA ASN A 180 -9.82 -5.02 -35.84
C ASN A 180 -9.77 -3.52 -36.11
N LEU A 181 -8.79 -2.84 -35.53
CA LEU A 181 -8.48 -1.45 -35.82
C LEU A 181 -7.67 -1.36 -37.11
N THR A 182 -8.23 -0.65 -38.09
CA THR A 182 -7.62 -0.41 -39.39
C THR A 182 -7.62 1.08 -39.72
N GLY A 183 -6.75 1.51 -40.64
CA GLY A 183 -6.64 2.93 -41.03
C GLY A 183 -5.88 3.83 -40.05
N ALA A 184 -5.27 3.26 -39.01
CA ALA A 184 -4.41 3.94 -38.03
C ALA A 184 -3.05 3.22 -37.92
N GLY A 185 -2.35 3.12 -39.06
CA GLY A 185 -1.14 2.32 -39.23
C GLY A 185 -1.45 0.85 -39.56
N ASP A 186 -0.60 -0.05 -39.09
CA ASP A 186 -0.77 -1.49 -39.31
C ASP A 186 -2.04 -2.02 -38.65
N PRO A 187 -2.83 -2.87 -39.35
CA PRO A 187 -4.00 -3.52 -38.77
C PRO A 187 -3.66 -4.25 -37.47
N VAL A 188 -4.47 -4.03 -36.43
CA VAL A 188 -4.30 -4.70 -35.13
C VAL A 188 -5.64 -5.15 -34.59
N GLN A 189 -5.66 -6.26 -33.87
CA GLN A 189 -6.81 -6.66 -33.07
C GLN A 189 -6.66 -6.06 -31.67
N ILE A 190 -7.65 -5.27 -31.24
CA ILE A 190 -7.66 -4.63 -29.92
C ILE A 190 -8.86 -5.10 -29.08
N PRO A 191 -8.71 -5.20 -27.75
CA PRO A 191 -9.85 -5.41 -26.86
C PRO A 191 -10.83 -4.24 -26.95
N VAL A 192 -12.12 -4.54 -27.06
CA VAL A 192 -13.20 -3.55 -27.06
C VAL A 192 -14.33 -4.00 -26.13
N ALA A 193 -15.11 -3.04 -25.66
CA ALA A 193 -16.35 -3.31 -24.97
C ALA A 193 -17.45 -2.42 -25.52
N TYR A 194 -18.63 -3.01 -25.57
CA TYR A 194 -19.86 -2.30 -25.88
C TYR A 194 -20.53 -1.97 -24.55
N VAL A 195 -20.94 -0.73 -24.39
CA VAL A 195 -21.52 -0.22 -23.15
C VAL A 195 -22.70 0.66 -23.47
N THR A 196 -23.67 0.72 -22.55
CA THR A 196 -24.80 1.63 -22.70
C THR A 196 -24.39 3.07 -22.38
N THR A 197 -25.22 4.03 -22.79
CA THR A 197 -24.92 5.47 -22.63
C THR A 197 -24.65 5.89 -21.18
N GLN A 198 -25.26 5.19 -20.22
CA GLN A 198 -25.12 5.46 -18.78
C GLN A 198 -23.85 4.89 -18.14
N PHE A 199 -23.09 4.05 -18.82
CA PHE A 199 -21.99 3.28 -18.22
C PHE A 199 -20.95 4.14 -17.49
N PHE A 200 -20.44 5.18 -18.16
CA PHE A 200 -19.42 6.05 -17.57
C PHE A 200 -19.98 6.98 -16.47
N LEU A 201 -21.29 7.29 -16.54
CA LEU A 201 -21.99 8.01 -15.49
C LEU A 201 -22.15 7.14 -14.25
N THR A 202 -22.52 5.87 -14.41
CA THR A 202 -22.56 4.87 -13.33
C THR A 202 -21.18 4.70 -12.69
N LEU A 203 -20.11 4.57 -13.48
CA LEU A 203 -18.74 4.49 -12.97
C LEU A 203 -18.15 5.83 -12.49
N ARG A 204 -18.93 6.92 -12.63
CA ARG A 204 -18.54 8.30 -12.27
C ARG A 204 -17.19 8.72 -12.83
N THR A 205 -16.86 8.19 -13.99
CA THR A 205 -15.60 8.45 -14.68
C THR A 205 -15.88 9.30 -15.89
N LYS A 206 -15.19 10.43 -16.02
CA LYS A 206 -15.33 11.32 -17.16
C LYS A 206 -14.13 11.18 -18.08
N PRO A 207 -14.32 11.27 -19.41
CA PRO A 207 -13.20 11.40 -20.36
C PRO A 207 -12.28 12.57 -19.98
N GLU A 208 -10.96 12.40 -20.17
CA GLU A 208 -9.99 13.47 -19.97
C GLU A 208 -10.10 14.55 -21.05
N ILE A 209 -10.47 14.14 -22.27
CA ILE A 209 -10.79 15.04 -23.38
C ILE A 209 -12.06 14.57 -24.09
N GLY A 210 -12.84 15.51 -24.60
CA GLY A 210 -14.11 15.24 -25.30
C GLY A 210 -15.28 15.03 -24.35
N ARG A 211 -16.17 14.09 -24.67
CA ARG A 211 -17.41 13.83 -23.92
C ARG A 211 -17.71 12.34 -23.81
N GLY A 212 -18.55 11.99 -22.84
CA GLY A 212 -19.18 10.67 -22.77
C GLY A 212 -20.24 10.47 -23.85
N PHE A 213 -20.83 9.28 -23.86
CA PHE A 213 -21.98 8.98 -24.72
C PHE A 213 -23.21 9.82 -24.35
N LEU A 214 -23.97 10.25 -25.35
CA LEU A 214 -25.22 10.99 -25.21
C LEU A 214 -26.42 10.05 -25.32
N ALA A 215 -27.56 10.45 -24.75
CA ALA A 215 -28.80 9.68 -24.84
C ALA A 215 -29.18 9.40 -26.31
N GLY A 216 -29.49 8.13 -26.60
CA GLY A 216 -29.84 7.66 -27.94
C GLY A 216 -28.65 7.27 -28.83
N GLU A 217 -27.41 7.40 -28.36
CA GLU A 217 -26.22 6.84 -29.06
C GLU A 217 -26.05 5.33 -28.84
N ASP A 218 -26.90 4.71 -28.02
CA ASP A 218 -27.07 3.26 -27.84
C ASP A 218 -28.26 2.68 -28.63
N GLU A 219 -28.93 3.48 -29.47
CA GLU A 219 -29.99 3.01 -30.36
C GLU A 219 -29.42 2.34 -31.63
N PRO A 220 -30.11 1.31 -32.17
CA PRO A 220 -29.70 0.68 -33.43
C PRO A 220 -29.46 1.68 -34.56
N GLY A 221 -28.27 1.65 -35.17
CA GLY A 221 -27.88 2.53 -36.26
C GLY A 221 -27.34 3.90 -35.83
N ARG A 222 -27.26 4.17 -34.51
CA ARG A 222 -26.66 5.38 -33.93
C ARG A 222 -25.37 5.10 -33.16
N ASP A 223 -24.90 3.86 -33.16
CA ASP A 223 -23.72 3.30 -32.50
C ASP A 223 -22.39 3.62 -33.24
N SER A 224 -22.34 4.75 -33.95
CA SER A 224 -21.21 5.17 -34.79
C SER A 224 -20.18 6.02 -34.04
N VAL A 225 -20.13 5.93 -32.72
CA VAL A 225 -19.23 6.73 -31.85
C VAL A 225 -18.39 5.82 -30.95
N VAL A 226 -17.22 6.30 -30.55
CA VAL A 226 -16.27 5.53 -29.72
C VAL A 226 -15.49 6.43 -28.77
N LEU A 227 -15.17 5.89 -27.60
CA LEU A 227 -14.23 6.44 -26.64
C LEU A 227 -12.93 5.63 -26.68
N LEU A 228 -11.78 6.31 -26.71
CA LEU A 228 -10.48 5.65 -26.68
C LEU A 228 -9.98 5.50 -25.25
N SER A 229 -9.23 4.44 -24.98
CA SER A 229 -8.38 4.42 -23.77
C SER A 229 -7.19 5.37 -23.95
N HIS A 230 -6.66 5.86 -22.84
CA HIS A 230 -5.46 6.70 -22.84
C HIS A 230 -4.28 6.01 -23.56
N GLU A 231 -4.12 4.71 -23.37
CA GLU A 231 -3.03 3.92 -23.97
C GLU A 231 -3.15 3.85 -25.49
N ILE A 232 -4.33 3.54 -26.02
CA ILE A 232 -4.53 3.50 -27.48
C ILE A 232 -4.31 4.88 -28.08
N TRP A 233 -4.83 5.93 -27.44
CA TRP A 233 -4.61 7.30 -27.88
C TRP A 233 -3.12 7.67 -27.91
N LYS A 234 -2.35 7.28 -26.90
CA LYS A 234 -0.91 7.53 -26.82
C LYS A 234 -0.10 6.69 -27.81
N GLU A 235 -0.31 5.38 -27.84
CA GLU A 235 0.50 4.44 -28.62
C GLU A 235 0.21 4.49 -30.12
N ARG A 236 -1.05 4.75 -30.51
CA ARG A 236 -1.49 4.67 -31.92
C ARG A 236 -1.74 6.01 -32.56
N PHE A 237 -2.14 7.00 -31.76
CA PHE A 237 -2.48 8.33 -32.23
C PHE A 237 -1.51 9.40 -31.73
N GLY A 238 -0.40 9.00 -31.07
CA GLY A 238 0.67 9.91 -30.66
C GLY A 238 0.23 10.98 -29.67
N SER A 239 -0.82 10.73 -28.89
CA SER A 239 -1.47 11.73 -28.03
C SER A 239 -1.95 12.99 -28.78
N ASP A 240 -2.37 12.83 -30.04
CA ASP A 240 -2.92 13.92 -30.85
C ASP A 240 -4.25 14.45 -30.26
N SER A 241 -4.24 15.68 -29.73
CA SER A 241 -5.45 16.34 -29.23
C SER A 241 -6.51 16.59 -30.32
N GLY A 242 -6.12 16.59 -31.59
CA GLY A 242 -7.00 16.65 -32.75
C GLY A 242 -7.74 15.34 -33.07
N ILE A 243 -7.65 14.32 -32.20
CA ILE A 243 -8.33 13.04 -32.41
C ILE A 243 -9.86 13.15 -32.31
N LEU A 244 -10.38 14.14 -31.59
CA LEU A 244 -11.83 14.33 -31.41
C LEU A 244 -12.52 14.60 -32.76
N GLY A 245 -13.58 13.85 -33.04
CA GLY A 245 -14.33 13.90 -34.29
C GLY A 245 -13.69 13.13 -35.46
N LYS A 246 -12.43 12.69 -35.34
CA LYS A 246 -11.82 11.82 -36.36
C LYS A 246 -12.51 10.46 -36.38
N ARG A 247 -12.57 9.86 -37.57
CA ARG A 247 -13.12 8.51 -37.75
C ARG A 247 -12.01 7.48 -37.68
N ILE A 248 -12.23 6.44 -36.90
CA ILE A 248 -11.41 5.24 -36.85
C ILE A 248 -12.22 4.07 -37.38
N ARG A 249 -11.57 3.10 -38.01
CA ARG A 249 -12.26 1.94 -38.59
C ARG A 249 -12.06 0.72 -37.71
N LEU A 250 -13.17 0.24 -37.14
CA LEU A 250 -13.22 -0.94 -36.27
C LEU A 250 -14.10 -2.00 -36.95
N ASP A 251 -13.51 -3.16 -37.27
CA ASP A 251 -14.17 -4.25 -38.03
C ASP A 251 -14.84 -3.78 -39.33
N GLY A 252 -14.16 -2.87 -40.03
CA GLY A 252 -14.66 -2.31 -41.30
C GLY A 252 -15.71 -1.19 -41.14
N VAL A 253 -16.17 -0.90 -39.92
CA VAL A 253 -17.14 0.16 -39.63
C VAL A 253 -16.43 1.41 -39.13
N ASP A 254 -16.74 2.55 -39.75
CA ASP A 254 -16.21 3.85 -39.33
C ASP A 254 -16.95 4.37 -38.10
N ARG A 255 -16.21 4.67 -37.04
CA ARG A 255 -16.72 5.25 -35.79
C ARG A 255 -16.00 6.55 -35.46
N ALA A 256 -16.75 7.57 -35.07
CA ALA A 256 -16.21 8.87 -34.69
C ALA A 256 -15.71 8.84 -33.24
N VAL A 257 -14.47 9.29 -33.02
CA VAL A 257 -13.91 9.43 -31.68
C VAL A 257 -14.56 10.62 -30.99
N ILE A 258 -15.25 10.38 -29.88
CA ILE A 258 -15.94 11.44 -29.12
C ILE A 258 -15.21 11.85 -27.84
N GLY A 259 -14.19 11.09 -27.44
CA GLY A 259 -13.37 11.38 -26.27
C GLY A 259 -12.28 10.35 -26.01
N VAL A 260 -11.46 10.64 -25.00
CA VAL A 260 -10.41 9.75 -24.49
C VAL A 260 -10.57 9.62 -22.98
N MET A 261 -10.46 8.41 -22.47
CA MET A 261 -10.53 8.13 -21.03
C MET A 261 -9.24 8.52 -20.31
N PRO A 262 -9.30 8.93 -19.04
CA PRO A 262 -8.12 9.36 -18.28
C PRO A 262 -7.14 8.20 -18.06
N PRO A 263 -5.85 8.51 -17.80
CA PRO A 263 -4.86 7.50 -17.46
C PRO A 263 -5.29 6.74 -16.20
N GLY A 264 -5.12 5.41 -16.21
CA GLY A 264 -5.51 4.52 -15.11
C GLY A 264 -6.95 3.99 -15.20
N PHE A 265 -7.78 4.49 -16.12
CA PHE A 265 -9.06 3.84 -16.43
C PHE A 265 -8.81 2.58 -17.28
N ALA A 266 -8.82 1.42 -16.61
CA ALA A 266 -8.52 0.13 -17.22
C ALA A 266 -9.82 -0.67 -17.49
N PHE A 267 -10.50 -0.34 -18.59
CA PHE A 267 -11.64 -1.11 -19.10
C PHE A 267 -11.63 -1.07 -20.64
N PRO A 268 -11.94 -2.18 -21.34
CA PRO A 268 -12.34 -3.50 -20.82
C PRO A 268 -11.20 -4.41 -20.37
N GLY A 269 -9.94 -4.02 -20.61
CA GLY A 269 -8.79 -4.74 -20.10
C GLY A 269 -8.42 -4.27 -18.71
N ALA A 270 -8.24 -5.19 -17.76
CA ALA A 270 -7.39 -4.95 -16.61
C ALA A 270 -5.96 -5.32 -17.03
N LYS A 271 -4.99 -4.42 -16.89
CA LYS A 271 -3.60 -4.90 -16.81
C LYS A 271 -3.46 -5.63 -15.47
N ALA A 272 -3.03 -6.88 -15.53
CA ALA A 272 -2.50 -7.62 -14.40
C ALA A 272 -1.28 -6.89 -13.80
#